data_AF-A0A954XC28-F1
#
_entry.id   AF-A0A954XC28-F1
#
_cell.length_a   1.000
_cell.length_b   1.000
_cell.length_c   1.000
_cell.angle_alpha   90.00
_cell.angle_beta   90.00
_cell.angle_gamma   90.00
#
_symmetry.space_group_name_H-M   'P 1'
#
loop_
_entity.id
_entity.type
_entity.pdbx_description
1 polymer ?
#
loop_
_entity_poly.entity_id
_entity_poly.type
_entity_poly.pdbx_seq_one_letter_code
_entity_poly.pdbx_strand_id
1 'polypeptide(L)'
;MKIREIQVHRLIGGTVDGGWPEGHQPEDDLHALVEVIAEDGRTGVGSVFTNSALVLAGVETLRQHWQDESAVEPERVSEKLRQSCFWQGRGGTLEHVISGIDIALWDLFGKITDQPVHNLLG
;
A
#
# COMPACT_ATOMS: atom_id res chain seq x y z
N MET A 1 18.14 -3.49 -4.34
CA MET A 1 16.88 -2.84 -4.71
C MET A 1 16.21 -2.32 -3.46
N LYS A 2 16.15 -1.00 -3.29
CA LYS A 2 15.56 -0.34 -2.13
C LYS A 2 14.34 0.50 -2.49
N ILE A 3 13.42 0.65 -1.55
CA ILE A 3 12.30 1.59 -1.62
C ILE A 3 12.83 3.00 -1.46
N ARG A 4 12.60 3.84 -2.48
CA ARG A 4 13.03 5.25 -2.49
C ARG A 4 11.91 6.18 -2.05
N GLU A 5 10.69 5.92 -2.50
CA GLU A 5 9.54 6.78 -2.29
C GLU A 5 8.25 5.95 -2.27
N ILE A 6 7.25 6.42 -1.52
CA ILE A 6 5.88 5.91 -1.59
C ILE A 6 4.97 7.09 -1.86
N GLN A 7 4.26 7.05 -2.99
CA GLN A 7 3.25 8.05 -3.35
C GLN A 7 1.86 7.55 -3.02
N VAL A 8 0.97 8.48 -2.65
CA VAL A 8 -0.44 8.18 -2.38
C VAL A 8 -1.29 8.90 -3.41
N HIS A 9 -2.05 8.13 -4.17
CA HIS A 9 -2.94 8.61 -5.21
C HIS A 9 -4.38 8.50 -4.72
N ARG A 10 -5.00 9.64 -4.41
CA ARG A 10 -6.41 9.69 -4.03
C ARG A 10 -7.28 9.25 -5.21
N LEU A 11 -8.23 8.36 -4.95
CA LEU A 11 -9.23 7.93 -5.94
C LEU A 11 -10.59 8.51 -5.58
N ILE A 12 -11.11 9.36 -6.46
CA ILE A 12 -12.44 9.97 -6.38
C ILE A 12 -13.14 9.85 -7.73
N GLY A 13 -14.46 9.84 -7.71
CA GLY A 13 -15.28 9.71 -8.91
C GLY A 13 -16.47 8.78 -8.68
N GLY A 14 -17.37 8.75 -9.67
CA GLY A 14 -18.53 7.87 -9.62
C GLY A 14 -18.13 6.40 -9.59
N THR A 15 -18.62 5.67 -8.60
CA THR A 15 -18.53 4.21 -8.51
C THR A 15 -19.90 3.59 -8.74
N VAL A 16 -19.93 2.32 -9.13
CA VAL A 16 -21.18 1.56 -9.19
C VAL A 16 -21.75 1.41 -7.78
N ASP A 17 -23.07 1.27 -7.66
CA ASP A 17 -23.72 1.07 -6.37
C ASP A 17 -23.10 -0.12 -5.63
N GLY A 18 -22.44 0.16 -4.50
CA GLY A 18 -21.74 -0.80 -3.68
C GLY A 18 -22.65 -1.53 -2.69
N GLY A 19 -23.96 -1.27 -2.69
CA GLY A 19 -24.94 -1.89 -1.79
C GLY A 19 -24.89 -1.36 -0.35
N TRP A 20 -24.32 -0.17 -0.13
CA TRP A 20 -24.27 0.47 1.18
C TRP A 20 -25.60 1.19 1.47
N PRO A 21 -26.14 1.12 2.71
CA PRO A 21 -27.44 1.70 3.04
C PRO A 21 -27.59 3.18 2.73
N GLU A 22 -26.49 3.93 2.80
CA GLU A 22 -26.44 5.37 2.54
C GLU A 22 -25.98 5.70 1.09
N GLY A 23 -25.62 4.67 0.31
CA GLY A 23 -25.00 4.81 -0.99
C GLY A 23 -23.58 5.37 -0.93
N HIS A 24 -23.04 5.75 -2.10
CA HIS A 24 -21.78 6.47 -2.26
C HIS A 24 -21.98 7.64 -3.22
N GLN A 25 -21.37 8.78 -2.92
CA GLN A 25 -21.31 9.94 -3.81
C GLN A 25 -19.96 9.99 -4.52
N PRO A 26 -19.88 10.58 -5.73
CA PRO A 26 -18.60 10.71 -6.46
C PRO A 26 -17.48 11.42 -5.69
N GLU A 27 -17.83 12.24 -4.71
CA GLU A 27 -16.91 13.02 -3.89
C GLU A 27 -16.33 12.23 -2.71
N ASP A 28 -16.91 11.05 -2.40
CA ASP A 28 -16.51 10.23 -1.26
C ASP A 28 -15.09 9.71 -1.44
N ASP A 29 -14.27 9.96 -0.42
CA ASP A 29 -12.87 9.51 -0.36
C ASP A 29 -12.79 8.24 0.47
N LEU A 30 -12.90 7.09 -0.20
CA LEU A 30 -13.02 5.79 0.46
C LEU A 30 -11.80 4.90 0.25
N HIS A 31 -10.97 5.24 -0.73
CA HIS A 31 -9.84 4.43 -1.14
C HIS A 31 -8.75 5.29 -1.78
N ALA A 32 -7.51 4.82 -1.66
CA ALA A 32 -6.37 5.38 -2.37
C ALA A 32 -5.51 4.26 -2.95
N LEU A 33 -4.73 4.59 -3.97
CA LEU A 33 -3.62 3.74 -4.38
C LEU A 33 -2.35 4.21 -3.69
N VAL A 34 -1.50 3.25 -3.35
CA VAL A 34 -0.11 3.51 -2.99
C VAL A 34 0.78 3.03 -4.12
N GLU A 35 1.74 3.86 -4.51
CA GLU A 35 2.76 3.53 -5.49
C GLU A 35 4.12 3.50 -4.81
N VAL A 36 4.74 2.33 -4.74
CA VAL A 36 6.08 2.13 -4.19
C VAL A 36 7.09 2.26 -5.32
N ILE A 37 8.01 3.21 -5.19
CA ILE A 37 9.03 3.53 -6.20
C ILE A 37 10.39 3.05 -5.71
N ALA A 38 11.05 2.20 -6.50
CA ALA A 38 12.40 1.70 -6.21
C ALA A 38 13.49 2.71 -6.61
N GLU A 39 14.71 2.48 -6.10
CA GLU A 39 15.90 3.30 -6.40
C GLU A 39 16.26 3.38 -7.90
N ASP A 40 15.81 2.41 -8.71
CA ASP A 40 16.02 2.39 -10.16
C ASP A 40 14.83 2.92 -10.97
N GLY A 41 13.81 3.47 -10.30
CA GLY A 41 12.63 4.06 -10.90
C GLY A 41 11.50 3.09 -11.24
N ARG A 42 11.67 1.76 -11.04
CA ARG A 42 10.55 0.82 -11.18
C ARG A 42 9.51 1.04 -10.08
N THR A 43 8.24 0.81 -10.40
CA THR A 43 7.14 1.04 -9.47
C THR A 43 6.21 -0.16 -9.34
N GLY A 44 5.68 -0.34 -8.14
CA GLY A 44 4.58 -1.27 -7.87
C GLY A 44 3.40 -0.55 -7.24
N VAL A 45 2.19 -1.05 -7.49
CA VAL A 45 0.94 -0.40 -7.09
C VAL A 45 0.14 -1.31 -6.17
N GLY A 46 -0.40 -0.73 -5.10
CA GLY A 46 -1.29 -1.39 -4.16
C GLY A 46 -2.50 -0.55 -3.84
N SER A 47 -3.61 -1.20 -3.47
CA SER A 47 -4.85 -0.53 -3.08
C SER A 47 -5.00 -0.50 -1.57
N VAL A 48 -5.49 0.61 -1.04
CA VAL A 48 -5.78 0.80 0.38
C VAL A 48 -7.23 1.23 0.56
N PHE A 49 -8.00 0.44 1.32
CA PHE A 49 -9.41 0.71 1.59
C PHE A 49 -9.58 1.59 2.85
N THR A 50 -9.28 2.88 2.70
CA THR A 50 -9.61 3.96 3.63
C THR A 50 -9.44 5.32 2.92
N ASN A 51 -9.87 6.41 3.53
CA ASN A 51 -9.73 7.74 2.93
C ASN A 51 -8.26 8.13 2.72
N SER A 52 -7.98 8.88 1.65
CA SER A 52 -6.62 9.24 1.25
C SER A 52 -5.84 10.02 2.31
N ALA A 53 -6.50 10.81 3.16
CA ALA A 53 -5.85 11.54 4.24
C ALA A 53 -5.25 10.59 5.31
N LEU A 54 -5.99 9.53 5.66
CA LEU A 54 -5.50 8.49 6.55
C LEU A 54 -4.39 7.66 5.92
N VAL A 55 -4.47 7.39 4.61
CA VAL A 55 -3.39 6.70 3.88
C VAL A 55 -2.10 7.51 3.89
N LEU A 56 -2.17 8.80 3.55
CA LEU A 56 -1.03 9.73 3.61
C LEU A 56 -0.41 9.75 5.01
N ALA A 57 -1.24 9.89 6.06
CA ALA A 57 -0.77 9.89 7.44
C ALA A 57 -0.11 8.56 7.83
N GLY A 58 -0.65 7.42 7.40
CA GLY A 58 -0.08 6.11 7.68
C GLY A 58 1.26 5.87 6.97
N VAL A 59 1.37 6.26 5.69
CA VAL A 59 2.63 6.18 4.94
C VAL A 59 3.70 7.04 5.62
N GLU A 60 3.36 8.26 6.04
CA GLU A 60 4.31 9.13 6.75
C GLU A 60 4.70 8.56 8.12
N THR A 61 3.73 8.05 8.88
CA THR A 61 3.97 7.45 10.21
C THR A 61 4.96 6.28 10.13
N LEU A 62 4.88 5.51 9.05
CA LEU A 62 5.72 4.33 8.81
C LEU A 62 7.05 4.66 8.11
N ARG A 63 7.32 5.93 7.76
CA ARG A 63 8.49 6.33 6.94
C ARG A 63 9.82 5.79 7.44
N GLN A 64 10.08 5.95 8.74
CA GLN A 64 11.31 5.45 9.38
C GLN A 64 11.50 3.93 9.27
N HIS A 65 10.45 3.18 8.94
CA HIS A 65 10.46 1.72 8.87
C HIS A 65 10.48 1.17 7.44
N TRP A 66 9.89 1.87 6.45
CA TRP A 66 9.91 1.47 5.04
C TRP A 66 11.00 2.18 4.21
N GLN A 67 11.45 3.37 4.60
CA GLN A 67 12.42 4.11 3.78
C GLN A 67 13.75 3.34 3.72
N ASP A 68 14.30 3.22 2.51
CA ASP A 68 15.53 2.48 2.21
C ASP A 68 15.47 0.97 2.54
N GLU A 69 14.28 0.42 2.84
CA GLU A 69 14.06 -1.03 2.96
C GLU A 69 14.06 -1.72 1.60
N SER A 70 14.15 -3.05 1.63
CA SER A 70 14.17 -3.87 0.42
C SER A 70 12.87 -3.80 -0.37
N ALA A 71 12.96 -3.58 -1.67
CA ALA A 71 11.81 -3.60 -2.57
C ALA A 71 11.49 -5.00 -3.13
N VAL A 72 12.23 -6.03 -2.70
CA VAL A 72 12.17 -7.41 -3.23
C VAL A 72 11.99 -8.46 -2.13
N GLU A 73 11.64 -8.01 -0.91
CA GLU A 73 11.34 -8.87 0.24
C GLU A 73 9.97 -8.48 0.84
N PRO A 74 8.86 -8.57 0.07
CA PRO A 74 7.55 -8.06 0.46
C PRO A 74 7.11 -8.54 1.85
N GLU A 75 7.16 -9.84 2.12
CA GLU A 75 6.76 -10.43 3.40
C GLU A 75 7.60 -9.92 4.58
N ARG A 76 8.92 -9.82 4.40
CA ARG A 76 9.84 -9.34 5.45
C ARG A 76 9.54 -7.89 5.78
N VAL A 77 9.33 -7.06 4.77
CA VAL A 77 9.07 -5.63 4.94
C VAL A 77 7.70 -5.42 5.56
N SER A 78 6.64 -6.06 5.06
CA SER A 78 5.29 -5.91 5.63
C SER A 78 5.21 -6.40 7.08
N GLU A 79 5.91 -7.49 7.42
CA GLU A 79 6.01 -7.93 8.81
C GLU A 79 6.82 -6.95 9.68
N LYS A 80 7.94 -6.40 9.18
CA LYS A 80 8.68 -5.34 9.89
C LYS A 80 7.78 -4.15 10.20
N LEU A 81 6.96 -3.71 9.23
CA LEU A 81 6.02 -2.61 9.43
C LEU A 81 4.97 -2.97 10.50
N ARG A 82 4.38 -4.17 10.46
CA ARG A 82 3.44 -4.62 11.51
C ARG A 82 4.07 -4.64 12.89
N GLN A 83 5.29 -5.16 13.01
CA GLN A 83 6.01 -5.22 14.29
C GLN A 83 6.33 -3.82 14.84
N SER A 84 6.57 -2.84 13.96
CA SER A 84 6.75 -1.44 14.37
C SER A 84 5.48 -0.80 14.96
N CYS A 85 4.30 -1.35 14.64
CA CYS A 85 2.99 -0.87 15.09
C CYS A 85 2.44 -1.60 16.32
N PHE A 86 3.27 -2.34 17.06
CA PHE A 86 2.83 -3.19 18.18
C PHE A 86 1.90 -2.46 19.16
N TRP A 87 2.20 -1.21 19.51
CA TRP A 87 1.41 -0.42 20.46
C TRP A 87 0.14 0.18 19.87
N GLN A 88 0.09 0.36 18.55
CA GLN A 88 -1.06 0.87 17.81
C GLN A 88 -2.08 -0.23 17.46
N GLY A 89 -1.69 -1.50 17.63
CA GLY A 89 -2.51 -2.66 17.31
C GLY A 89 -2.34 -3.16 15.87
N ARG A 90 -3.04 -4.24 15.53
CA ARG A 90 -2.94 -4.95 14.23
C ARG A 90 -4.20 -4.77 13.37
N GLY A 91 -4.77 -3.57 13.35
CA GLY A 91 -5.99 -3.28 12.62
C GLY A 91 -6.19 -1.79 12.36
N GLY A 92 -7.23 -1.46 11.60
CA GLY A 92 -7.55 -0.08 11.23
C GLY A 92 -6.55 0.52 10.23
N THR A 93 -6.38 1.83 10.30
CA THR A 93 -5.65 2.61 9.28
C THR A 93 -4.25 2.09 8.97
N LEU A 94 -3.42 1.83 9.99
CA LEU A 94 -2.03 1.41 9.76
C LEU A 94 -1.98 0.03 9.10
N GLU A 95 -2.83 -0.92 9.50
CA GLU A 95 -2.87 -2.23 8.85
C GLU A 95 -3.36 -2.13 7.39
N HIS A 96 -4.34 -1.26 7.10
CA HIS A 96 -4.78 -1.02 5.72
C HIS A 96 -3.63 -0.46 4.86
N VAL A 97 -2.86 0.49 5.39
CA VAL A 97 -1.70 1.06 4.70
C VAL A 97 -0.60 0.02 4.50
N ILE A 98 -0.28 -0.76 5.54
CA ILE A 98 0.69 -1.86 5.43
C ILE A 98 0.26 -2.86 4.36
N SER A 99 -1.03 -3.20 4.30
CA SER A 99 -1.57 -4.11 3.28
C SER A 99 -1.41 -3.54 1.87
N GLY A 100 -1.66 -2.23 1.68
CA GLY A 100 -1.41 -1.60 0.39
C GLY A 100 0.07 -1.60 0.00
N ILE A 101 0.97 -1.33 0.95
CA ILE A 101 2.42 -1.39 0.72
C ILE A 101 2.84 -2.83 0.36
N ASP A 102 2.30 -3.84 1.05
CA ASP A 102 2.57 -5.25 0.76
C ASP A 102 2.15 -5.63 -0.67
N ILE A 103 0.94 -5.27 -1.10
CA ILE A 103 0.47 -5.48 -2.47
C ILE A 103 1.38 -4.79 -3.49
N ALA A 104 1.75 -3.53 -3.22
CA ALA A 104 2.63 -2.76 -4.09
C ALA A 104 4.04 -3.39 -4.19
N LEU A 105 4.58 -3.93 -3.09
CA LEU A 105 5.86 -4.62 -3.09
C LEU A 105 5.79 -5.93 -3.86
N TRP A 106 4.69 -6.68 -3.79
CA TRP A 106 4.49 -7.88 -4.61
C TRP A 106 4.41 -7.56 -6.10
N ASP A 107 3.65 -6.54 -6.49
CA ASP A 107 3.59 -6.07 -7.88
C ASP A 107 4.97 -5.63 -8.39
N LEU A 108 5.69 -4.85 -7.58
CA LEU A 108 7.06 -4.43 -7.89
C LEU A 108 8.02 -5.63 -8.01
N PHE A 109 7.94 -6.60 -7.10
CA PHE A 109 8.78 -7.79 -7.12
C PHE A 109 8.52 -8.65 -8.37
N GLY A 110 7.25 -8.79 -8.77
CA GLY A 110 6.86 -9.40 -10.05
C GLY A 110 7.48 -8.70 -11.24
N LYS A 111 7.36 -7.37 -11.32
CA LYS A 111 7.99 -6.56 -12.38
C LYS A 111 9.51 -6.63 -12.37
N ILE A 112 10.14 -6.76 -11.20
CA ILE A 112 11.59 -6.87 -11.08
C ILE A 112 12.10 -8.22 -11.59
N THR A 113 11.35 -9.28 -11.31
CA THR A 113 11.72 -10.66 -11.63
C THR A 113 11.17 -11.14 -12.97
N ASP A 114 10.35 -10.32 -13.64
CA ASP A 114 9.62 -10.67 -14.86
C ASP A 114 8.72 -11.91 -14.67
N GLN A 115 8.02 -11.95 -13.52
CA GLN A 115 7.12 -13.05 -13.18
C GLN A 115 5.77 -12.51 -12.71
N PRO A 116 4.67 -13.18 -13.07
CA PRO A 116 3.39 -12.87 -12.47
C PRO A 116 3.40 -13.24 -10.98
N VAL A 117 2.77 -12.43 -10.14
CA VAL A 117 2.76 -12.60 -8.66
C VAL A 117 2.29 -14.00 -8.25
N HIS A 118 1.30 -14.57 -8.94
CA HIS A 118 0.82 -15.91 -8.63
C HIS A 118 1.92 -16.98 -8.74
N ASN A 119 2.91 -16.82 -9.63
CA ASN A 119 4.02 -17.76 -9.78
C ASN A 119 5.05 -17.61 -8.65
N LEU A 120 5.19 -16.40 -8.11
CA LEU A 120 6.10 -16.10 -7.00
C LEU A 120 5.57 -16.63 -5.66
N LEU A 121 4.25 -16.80 -5.54
CA LEU A 121 3.59 -17.32 -4.34
C LEU A 121 3.51 -18.87 -4.29
N GLY A 122 3.93 -19.56 -5.35
CA GLY A 122 3.90 -21.03 -5.48
C GLY A 122 2.57 -21.57 -5.98
#